data_AF-A0A0N0ZMJ9-F1
#
_entry.id   AF-A0A0N0ZMJ9-F1
#
_cell.length_a   1.000
_cell.length_b   1.000
_cell.length_c   1.000
_cell.angle_alpha   90.00
_cell.angle_beta   90.00
_cell.angle_gamma   90.00
#
_symmetry.space_group_name_H-M   'P 1'
#
loop_
_entity.id
_entity.type
_entity.pdbx_description
1 polymer ?
#
loop_
_entity_poly.entity_id
_entity_poly.type
_entity_poly.pdbx_seq_one_letter_code
_entity_poly.pdbx_strand_id
1 'polypeptide(L)'
;MCSQQVVDMLKGHLEHLKNRVREILLGSSLPREKREVLLLLNSREAWLKPEVRQALAEGQPLVFKVVRKDESGGERTKTLQATPEDLRLLLHLFRRARKELTWPGMHRIQMHLDGKVVRYEPRGRGRGKQATHFPAWLHLATLEKGKRVAIPLGENPYAEGRKGEWRDFFQVGEENGRVQIRRVKALSPKPYTPRTERLAVDIGLSPLIATDRGDLLGRGFLRFLPPTIPRSKP
;
A
#
# COMPACT_ATOMS: atom_id res chain seq x y z
N MET A 1 -0.29 10.66 10.91
CA MET A 1 0.42 9.44 10.46
C MET A 1 -0.56 8.34 10.05
N CYS A 2 -1.47 7.89 10.92
CA CYS A 2 -2.50 6.91 10.53
C CYS A 2 -3.47 7.40 9.45
N SER A 3 -3.91 8.65 9.50
CA SER A 3 -4.75 9.23 8.44
C SER A 3 -4.01 9.28 7.09
N GLN A 4 -2.71 9.58 7.11
CA GLN A 4 -1.88 9.63 5.91
C GLN A 4 -1.78 8.25 5.23
N GLN A 5 -1.65 7.17 6.02
CA GLN A 5 -1.64 5.79 5.50
C GLN A 5 -2.92 5.46 4.71
N VAL A 6 -4.08 5.89 5.22
CA VAL A 6 -5.36 5.70 4.52
C VAL A 6 -5.41 6.53 3.23
N VAL A 7 -4.94 7.78 3.29
CA VAL A 7 -4.86 8.67 2.12
C VAL A 7 -3.96 8.08 1.03
N ASP A 8 -2.79 7.54 1.40
CA ASP A 8 -1.85 6.97 0.43
C ASP A 8 -2.42 5.70 -0.22
N MET A 9 -3.11 4.85 0.55
CA MET A 9 -3.82 3.69 0.01
C MET A 9 -4.92 4.11 -0.98
N LEU A 10 -5.70 5.14 -0.64
CA LEU A 10 -6.73 5.67 -1.53
C LEU A 10 -6.13 6.26 -2.81
N LYS A 11 -5.02 6.99 -2.71
CA LYS A 11 -4.29 7.50 -3.88
C LYS A 11 -3.83 6.37 -4.79
N GLY A 12 -3.26 5.30 -4.22
CA GLY A 12 -2.88 4.11 -5.00
C GLY A 12 -4.08 3.48 -5.71
N HIS A 13 -5.22 3.39 -5.04
CA HIS A 13 -6.46 2.87 -5.65
C HIS A 13 -6.99 3.78 -6.77
N LEU A 14 -6.93 5.11 -6.60
CA LEU A 14 -7.29 6.06 -7.65
C LEU A 14 -6.39 5.92 -8.87
N GLU A 15 -5.09 5.68 -8.67
CA GLU A 15 -4.16 5.43 -9.78
C GLU A 15 -4.50 4.14 -10.53
N HIS A 16 -4.89 3.08 -9.83
CA HIS A 16 -5.39 1.85 -10.48
C HIS A 16 -6.65 2.11 -11.31
N LEU A 17 -7.59 2.91 -10.81
CA LEU A 17 -8.78 3.30 -11.57
C LEU A 17 -8.41 4.08 -12.84
N LYS A 18 -7.49 5.04 -12.73
CA LYS A 18 -6.97 5.82 -13.87
C LYS A 18 -6.31 4.93 -14.92
N ASN A 19 -5.48 3.98 -14.48
CA ASN A 19 -4.81 3.05 -15.36
C ASN A 19 -5.81 2.14 -16.06
N ARG A 20 -6.84 1.67 -15.34
CA ARG A 20 -7.86 0.82 -15.94
C ARG A 20 -8.67 1.53 -17.02
N VAL A 21 -9.11 2.77 -16.76
CA VAL A 21 -9.79 3.58 -17.78
C VAL A 21 -8.85 3.89 -18.95
N ARG A 22 -7.57 4.19 -18.69
CA ARG A 22 -6.55 4.38 -19.72
C ARG A 22 -6.39 3.16 -20.62
N GLU A 23 -6.31 1.96 -20.05
CA GLU A 23 -6.24 0.70 -20.81
C GLU A 23 -7.43 0.54 -21.76
N ILE A 24 -8.64 0.78 -21.26
CA ILE A 24 -9.87 0.70 -22.08
C ILE A 24 -9.82 1.72 -23.21
N LEU A 25 -9.39 2.95 -22.95
CA LEU A 25 -9.28 4.01 -23.96
C LEU A 25 -8.23 3.68 -25.03
N LEU A 26 -7.06 3.18 -24.63
CA LEU A 26 -5.98 2.82 -25.55
C LEU A 26 -6.33 1.60 -26.41
N GLY A 27 -7.09 0.65 -25.89
CA GLY A 27 -7.60 -0.51 -26.64
C GLY A 27 -8.84 -0.23 -27.49
N SER A 28 -9.44 0.97 -27.41
CA SER A 28 -10.67 1.31 -28.14
C SER A 28 -10.41 1.73 -29.58
N SER A 29 -11.40 1.55 -30.46
CA SER A 29 -11.43 2.07 -31.83
C SER A 29 -11.85 3.55 -31.94
N LEU A 30 -11.87 4.29 -30.81
CA LEU A 30 -12.27 5.70 -30.81
C LEU A 30 -11.33 6.56 -31.67
N PRO A 31 -11.85 7.62 -32.33
CA PRO A 31 -11.03 8.59 -33.03
C PRO A 31 -9.94 9.19 -32.13
N ARG A 32 -8.78 9.48 -32.72
CA ARG A 32 -7.59 9.96 -32.00
C ARG A 32 -7.88 11.20 -31.13
N GLU A 33 -8.64 12.16 -31.66
CA GLU A 33 -8.98 13.39 -30.95
C GLU A 33 -9.84 13.13 -29.71
N LYS A 34 -10.90 12.31 -29.83
CA LYS A 34 -11.74 11.91 -28.70
C LYS A 34 -10.93 11.17 -27.64
N ARG A 35 -10.05 10.25 -28.07
CA ARG A 35 -9.17 9.51 -27.15
C ARG A 35 -8.24 10.47 -26.40
N GLU A 36 -7.68 11.47 -27.08
CA GLU A 36 -6.81 12.49 -26.46
C GLU A 36 -7.55 13.29 -25.39
N VAL A 37 -8.78 13.74 -25.68
CA VAL A 37 -9.64 14.45 -24.71
C VAL A 37 -9.93 13.57 -23.48
N LEU A 38 -10.37 12.33 -23.69
CA LEU A 38 -10.73 11.42 -22.60
C LEU A 38 -9.51 11.03 -21.74
N LEU A 39 -8.34 10.84 -22.35
CA LEU A 39 -7.09 10.56 -21.62
C LEU A 39 -6.66 11.75 -20.77
N LEU A 40 -6.83 12.98 -21.26
CA LEU A 40 -6.56 14.19 -20.49
C LEU A 40 -7.52 14.35 -19.31
N LEU A 41 -8.82 14.13 -19.54
CA LEU A 41 -9.81 14.15 -18.47
C LEU A 41 -9.51 13.09 -17.41
N ASN A 42 -9.08 11.90 -17.85
CA ASN A 42 -8.70 10.79 -17.00
C ASN A 42 -7.47 11.10 -16.14
N SER A 43 -6.41 11.67 -16.73
CA SER A 43 -5.19 12.02 -15.99
C SER A 43 -5.44 13.09 -14.93
N ARG A 44 -6.45 13.95 -15.14
CA ARG A 44 -6.88 15.01 -14.21
C ARG A 44 -7.96 14.57 -13.21
N GLU A 45 -8.29 13.29 -13.16
CA GLU A 45 -9.32 12.72 -12.27
C GLU A 45 -10.68 13.43 -12.40
N ALA A 46 -11.01 13.86 -13.61
CA ALA A 46 -12.13 14.76 -13.85
C ALA A 46 -13.50 14.15 -13.43
N TRP A 47 -13.63 12.82 -13.37
CA TRP A 47 -14.82 12.15 -12.83
C TRP A 47 -15.12 12.44 -11.35
N LEU A 48 -14.14 12.90 -10.57
CA LEU A 48 -14.32 13.31 -9.16
C LEU A 48 -14.68 14.79 -9.01
N LYS A 49 -14.48 15.58 -10.07
CA LYS A 49 -14.57 17.04 -10.03
C LYS A 49 -16.02 17.52 -10.13
N PRO A 50 -16.49 18.40 -9.22
CA PRO A 50 -17.85 18.94 -9.26
C PRO A 50 -18.17 19.64 -10.59
N GLU A 51 -17.18 20.33 -11.16
CA GLU A 51 -17.32 21.12 -12.39
C GLU A 51 -17.71 20.23 -13.58
N VAL A 52 -17.26 18.96 -13.60
CA VAL A 52 -17.66 17.99 -14.63
C VAL A 52 -19.12 17.60 -14.51
N ARG A 53 -19.61 17.43 -13.28
CA ARG A 53 -21.03 17.11 -13.05
C ARG A 53 -21.92 18.28 -13.39
N GLN A 54 -21.49 19.49 -13.05
CA GLN A 54 -22.19 20.72 -13.36
C GLN A 54 -22.26 20.95 -14.88
N ALA A 55 -21.13 20.93 -15.58
CA ALA A 55 -21.10 21.09 -17.03
C ALA A 55 -21.96 20.04 -17.75
N LEU A 56 -21.96 18.79 -17.27
CA LEU A 56 -22.81 17.75 -17.81
C LEU A 56 -24.31 18.01 -17.58
N ALA A 57 -24.69 18.54 -16.40
CA ALA A 57 -26.08 18.87 -16.07
C ALA A 57 -26.60 20.06 -16.88
N GLU A 58 -25.75 21.05 -17.12
CA GLU A 58 -26.04 22.26 -17.90
C GLU A 58 -25.91 22.03 -19.43
N GLY A 59 -25.43 20.85 -19.84
CA GLY A 59 -25.19 20.52 -21.25
C GLY A 59 -24.07 21.34 -21.89
N GLN A 60 -23.17 21.91 -21.08
CA GLN A 60 -22.10 22.78 -21.53
C GLN A 60 -20.81 21.99 -21.80
N PRO A 61 -20.07 22.36 -22.86
CA PRO A 61 -18.75 21.79 -23.10
C PRO A 61 -17.74 22.31 -22.08
N LEU A 62 -16.78 21.46 -21.72
CA LEU A 62 -15.65 21.85 -20.88
C LEU A 62 -14.41 22.09 -21.74
N VAL A 63 -13.85 23.29 -21.63
CA VAL A 63 -12.64 23.68 -22.37
C VAL A 63 -11.41 23.56 -21.48
N PHE A 64 -10.38 22.89 -21.99
CA PHE A 64 -9.12 22.70 -21.29
C PHE A 64 -7.96 23.20 -22.14
N LYS A 65 -7.08 23.98 -21.51
CA LYS A 65 -5.78 24.33 -22.08
C LYS A 65 -4.76 23.26 -21.71
N VAL A 66 -4.04 22.78 -22.71
CA VAL A 66 -2.90 21.87 -22.57
C VAL A 66 -1.68 22.61 -23.06
N VAL A 67 -0.77 22.92 -22.14
CA VAL A 67 0.54 23.48 -22.47
C VAL A 67 1.53 22.33 -22.61
N ARG A 68 2.21 22.25 -23.75
CA ARG A 68 3.33 21.33 -23.97
C ARG A 68 4.60 22.15 -24.17
N LYS A 69 5.69 21.72 -23.56
CA LYS A 69 7.01 22.27 -23.83
C LYS A 69 7.64 21.48 -24.97
N ASP A 70 8.11 22.19 -25.98
CA ASP A 70 8.92 21.62 -27.06
C ASP A 70 10.35 21.36 -26.56
N GLU A 71 11.11 20.55 -27.30
CA GLU A 71 12.52 20.22 -26.99
C GLU A 71 13.43 21.47 -26.93
N SER A 72 13.06 22.53 -27.64
CA SER A 72 13.75 23.83 -27.64
C SER A 72 13.31 24.79 -26.52
N GLY A 73 12.44 24.34 -25.60
CA GLY A 73 11.94 25.15 -24.48
C GLY A 73 10.76 26.08 -24.82
N GLY A 74 10.27 26.08 -26.06
CA GLY A 74 9.06 26.83 -26.46
C GLY A 74 7.77 26.18 -25.94
N GLU A 75 6.81 26.99 -25.48
CA GLU A 75 5.51 26.50 -25.01
C GLU A 75 4.45 26.52 -26.12
N ARG A 76 3.93 25.35 -26.49
CA ARG A 76 2.78 25.19 -27.38
C ARG A 76 1.51 24.95 -26.57
N THR A 77 0.55 25.86 -26.68
CA THR A 77 -0.76 25.70 -26.04
C THR A 77 -1.76 25.12 -27.04
N LYS A 78 -2.28 23.92 -26.77
CA LYS A 78 -3.41 23.32 -27.48
C LYS A 78 -4.67 23.44 -26.62
N THR A 79 -5.72 23.99 -27.20
CA THR A 79 -7.05 24.02 -26.58
C THR A 79 -7.82 22.78 -26.99
N LEU A 80 -8.34 22.04 -26.01
CA LEU A 80 -9.19 20.86 -26.22
C LEU A 80 -10.56 21.13 -25.60
N GLN A 81 -11.61 20.71 -26.29
CA GLN A 81 -12.98 20.84 -25.84
C GLN A 81 -13.57 19.45 -25.60
N ALA A 82 -14.12 19.23 -24.42
CA ALA A 82 -14.87 18.03 -24.07
C ALA A 82 -16.36 18.31 -24.19
N THR A 83 -17.04 17.53 -25.03
CA THR A 83 -18.50 17.60 -25.19
C THR A 83 -19.21 16.92 -24.02
N PRO A 84 -20.50 17.23 -23.75
CA PRO A 84 -21.29 16.49 -22.78
C PRO A 84 -21.28 14.97 -23.01
N GLU A 85 -21.23 14.51 -24.27
CA GLU A 85 -21.10 13.10 -24.64
C GLU A 85 -19.78 12.50 -24.14
N ASP A 86 -18.66 13.23 -24.27
CA ASP A 86 -17.36 12.79 -23.77
C ASP A 86 -17.36 12.67 -22.24
N LEU A 87 -18.01 13.61 -21.54
CA LEU A 87 -18.16 13.57 -20.08
C LEU A 87 -19.01 12.37 -19.63
N ARG A 88 -20.12 12.07 -20.34
CA ARG A 88 -20.93 10.87 -20.09
C ARG A 88 -20.12 9.61 -20.30
N LEU A 89 -19.37 9.53 -21.39
CA LEU A 89 -18.53 8.38 -21.70
C LEU A 89 -17.45 8.18 -20.63
N LEU A 90 -16.76 9.24 -20.22
CA LEU A 90 -15.77 9.19 -19.15
C LEU A 90 -16.38 8.65 -17.84
N LEU A 91 -17.54 9.16 -17.43
CA LEU A 91 -18.23 8.70 -16.23
C LEU A 91 -18.68 7.24 -16.35
N HIS A 92 -19.10 6.81 -17.53
CA HIS A 92 -19.44 5.41 -17.79
C HIS A 92 -18.20 4.51 -17.66
N LEU A 93 -17.09 4.89 -18.27
CA LEU A 93 -15.81 4.15 -18.17
C LEU A 93 -15.32 4.07 -16.72
N PHE A 94 -15.42 5.17 -15.98
CA PHE A 94 -15.08 5.19 -14.55
C PHE A 94 -15.96 4.23 -13.74
N ARG A 95 -17.29 4.24 -13.96
CA ARG A 95 -18.20 3.31 -13.27
C ARG A 95 -17.89 1.86 -13.62
N ARG A 96 -17.53 1.57 -14.87
CA ARG A 96 -17.09 0.24 -15.30
C ARG A 96 -15.80 -0.17 -14.59
N ALA A 97 -14.76 0.66 -14.63
CA ALA A 97 -13.50 0.39 -13.95
C ALA A 97 -13.69 0.19 -12.44
N ARG A 98 -14.59 0.97 -11.82
CA ARG A 98 -14.98 0.83 -10.41
C ARG A 98 -15.67 -0.49 -10.09
N LYS A 99 -16.40 -1.09 -11.03
CA LYS A 99 -17.03 -2.41 -10.85
C LYS A 99 -16.03 -3.55 -11.03
N GLU A 100 -15.07 -3.39 -11.94
CA GLU A 100 -14.02 -4.37 -12.21
C GLU A 100 -12.96 -4.41 -11.08
N LEU A 101 -12.69 -3.27 -10.44
CA LEU A 101 -11.74 -3.16 -9.34
C LEU A 101 -12.46 -3.25 -7.99
N THR A 102 -12.01 -4.17 -7.14
CA THR A 102 -12.49 -4.25 -5.75
C THR A 102 -12.01 -3.03 -4.96
N TRP A 103 -12.93 -2.34 -4.29
CA TRP A 103 -12.57 -1.25 -3.38
C TRP A 103 -11.80 -1.79 -2.17
N PRO A 104 -10.73 -1.10 -1.74
CA PRO A 104 -9.96 -1.54 -0.58
C PRO A 104 -10.81 -1.44 0.68
N GLY A 105 -11.00 -2.56 1.38
CA GLY A 105 -11.68 -2.59 2.67
C GLY A 105 -10.80 -1.96 3.76
N MET A 106 -11.34 -0.98 4.48
CA MET A 106 -10.59 -0.25 5.53
C MET A 106 -10.82 -0.76 6.96
N HIS A 107 -11.73 -1.71 7.11
CA HIS A 107 -12.23 -2.18 8.41
C HIS A 107 -11.19 -2.92 9.28
N ARG A 108 -10.01 -3.26 8.74
CA ARG A 108 -8.93 -4.00 9.44
C ARG A 108 -7.53 -3.42 9.18
N ILE A 109 -7.44 -2.13 8.86
CA ILE A 109 -6.13 -1.49 8.63
C ILE A 109 -5.35 -1.43 9.95
N GLN A 110 -4.13 -1.97 9.94
CA GLN A 110 -3.22 -1.82 11.07
C GLN A 110 -2.61 -0.42 11.05
N MET A 111 -2.64 0.25 12.20
CA MET A 111 -2.01 1.54 12.40
C MET A 111 -0.49 1.38 12.46
N HIS A 112 0.21 2.08 11.58
CA HIS A 112 1.67 2.17 11.59
C HIS A 112 2.10 3.46 12.30
N LEU A 113 2.79 3.32 13.43
CA LEU A 113 3.11 4.40 14.35
C LEU A 113 4.61 4.53 14.53
N ASP A 114 5.14 5.74 14.32
CA ASP A 114 6.52 6.08 14.61
C ASP A 114 6.70 6.69 16.01
N GLY A 115 7.95 6.86 16.43
CA GLY A 115 8.34 7.45 17.72
C GLY A 115 7.83 8.88 17.98
N LYS A 116 7.23 9.58 17.01
CA LYS A 116 6.62 10.90 17.25
C LYS A 116 5.27 10.78 17.95
N VAL A 117 4.53 9.72 17.66
CA VAL A 117 3.18 9.47 18.17
C VAL A 117 3.12 8.34 19.19
N VAL A 118 4.18 7.54 19.29
CA VAL A 118 4.29 6.43 20.24
C VAL A 118 5.55 6.54 21.10
N ARG A 119 5.45 6.17 22.38
CA ARG A 119 6.59 6.06 23.28
C ARG A 119 6.57 4.72 24.00
N TYR A 120 7.67 3.99 23.91
CA TYR A 120 7.88 2.75 24.65
C TYR A 120 8.59 3.04 25.97
N GLU A 121 8.01 2.58 27.09
CA GLU A 121 8.60 2.71 28.42
C GLU A 121 8.76 1.33 29.06
N PRO A 122 10.00 0.84 29.26
CA PRO A 122 10.23 -0.38 30.03
C PRO A 122 9.94 -0.13 31.52
N ARG A 123 9.62 -1.21 32.25
CA ARG A 123 9.41 -1.20 33.70
C ARG A 123 10.57 -0.51 34.43
N GLY A 124 10.25 0.25 35.48
CA GLY A 124 11.24 0.95 36.31
C GLY A 124 11.73 2.29 35.74
N ARG A 125 11.28 2.71 34.55
CA ARG A 125 11.54 4.05 33.99
C ARG A 125 10.26 4.85 33.82
N GLY A 126 10.37 6.18 33.90
CA GLY A 126 9.27 7.11 33.58
C GLY A 126 8.01 6.89 34.42
N ARG A 127 6.85 6.86 33.76
CA ARG A 127 5.55 6.57 34.40
C ARG A 127 5.41 5.08 34.75
N GLY A 128 6.27 4.22 34.21
CA GLY A 128 6.36 2.78 34.53
C GLY A 128 7.16 2.44 35.80
N LYS A 129 7.57 3.42 36.61
CA LYS A 129 8.27 3.18 37.90
C LYS A 129 7.42 2.42 38.92
N GLN A 130 6.11 2.59 38.88
CA GLN A 130 5.16 1.95 39.81
C GLN A 130 4.55 0.66 39.24
N ALA A 131 4.90 0.27 38.01
CA ALA A 131 4.32 -0.90 37.36
C ALA A 131 4.92 -2.19 37.94
N THR A 132 4.10 -2.97 38.64
CA THR A 132 4.51 -4.25 39.25
C THR A 132 4.25 -5.45 38.32
N HIS A 133 3.16 -5.43 37.56
CA HIS A 133 2.68 -6.61 36.82
C HIS A 133 3.20 -6.74 35.38
N PHE A 134 3.43 -5.63 34.66
CA PHE A 134 3.80 -5.66 33.24
C PHE A 134 5.24 -5.18 33.00
N PRO A 135 5.98 -5.83 32.08
CA PRO A 135 7.38 -5.51 31.77
C PRO A 135 7.57 -4.18 31.05
N ALA A 136 6.55 -3.70 30.32
CA ALA A 136 6.63 -2.44 29.58
C ALA A 136 5.24 -1.84 29.33
N TRP A 137 5.25 -0.56 28.97
CA TRP A 137 4.08 0.22 28.60
C TRP A 137 4.31 0.94 27.27
N LEU A 138 3.25 0.97 26.46
CA LEU A 138 3.19 1.76 25.24
C LEU A 138 2.29 2.97 25.46
N HIS A 139 2.84 4.17 25.29
CA HIS A 139 2.08 5.41 25.36
C HIS A 139 1.78 5.92 23.96
N LEU A 140 0.49 5.99 23.63
CA LEU A 140 -0.01 6.49 22.35
C LEU A 140 -0.53 7.92 22.53
N ALA A 141 -0.11 8.82 21.65
CA ALA A 141 -0.74 10.12 21.50
C ALA A 141 -2.15 9.97 20.92
N THR A 142 -3.10 10.73 21.43
CA THR A 142 -4.43 10.86 20.82
C THR A 142 -4.54 12.16 20.05
N LEU A 143 -5.69 12.39 19.39
CA LEU A 143 -6.00 13.66 18.74
C LEU A 143 -6.20 14.80 19.75
N GLU A 144 -6.46 14.47 21.03
CA GLU A 144 -6.65 15.45 22.09
C GLU A 144 -5.35 15.68 22.86
N LYS A 145 -4.89 16.93 22.90
CA LYS A 145 -3.65 17.31 23.57
C LYS A 145 -3.68 16.91 25.04
N GLY A 146 -2.63 16.24 25.50
CA GLY A 146 -2.46 15.81 26.90
C GLY A 146 -3.15 14.51 27.27
N LYS A 147 -4.11 14.02 26.47
CA LYS A 147 -4.79 12.74 26.71
C LYS A 147 -4.06 11.63 25.97
N ARG A 148 -3.17 10.92 26.67
CA ARG A 148 -2.45 9.76 26.09
C ARG A 148 -3.10 8.47 26.55
N VAL A 149 -3.13 7.47 25.67
CA VAL A 149 -3.54 6.11 26.03
C VAL A 149 -2.29 5.33 26.42
N ALA A 150 -2.35 4.62 27.55
CA ALA A 150 -1.28 3.74 28.01
C ALA A 150 -1.73 2.29 27.86
N ILE A 151 -0.98 1.48 27.11
CA ILE A 151 -1.29 0.06 26.88
C ILE A 151 -0.17 -0.78 27.51
N PRO A 152 -0.49 -1.71 28.45
CA PRO A 152 0.50 -2.61 29.00
C PRO A 152 0.94 -3.63 27.94
N LEU A 153 2.23 -3.93 27.90
CA LEU A 153 2.82 -4.91 26.99
C LEU A 153 3.36 -6.10 27.78
N GLY A 154 3.12 -7.31 27.29
CA GLY A 154 3.78 -8.53 27.78
C GLY A 154 5.12 -8.78 27.09
N GLU A 155 5.88 -9.73 27.63
CA GLU A 155 7.14 -10.19 27.04
C GLU A 155 6.87 -11.06 25.81
N ASN A 156 7.80 -11.03 24.86
CA ASN A 156 7.80 -11.95 23.72
C ASN A 156 9.17 -12.63 23.66
N PRO A 157 9.33 -13.80 24.30
CA PRO A 157 10.61 -14.48 24.42
C PRO A 157 11.28 -14.74 23.06
N TYR A 158 10.47 -15.03 22.04
CA TYR A 158 10.96 -15.24 20.68
C TYR A 158 11.59 -13.99 20.08
N ALA A 159 10.94 -12.83 20.20
CA ALA A 159 11.44 -11.59 19.64
C ALA A 159 12.63 -11.05 20.45
N GLU A 160 12.62 -11.24 21.77
CA GLU A 160 13.70 -10.85 22.69
C GLU A 160 14.98 -11.64 22.44
N GLY A 161 14.89 -12.96 22.28
CA GLY A 161 16.04 -13.85 22.05
C GLY A 161 16.74 -13.66 20.69
N ARG A 162 16.13 -12.94 19.74
CA ARG A 162 16.76 -12.66 18.44
C ARG A 162 17.76 -11.50 18.55
N LYS A 163 18.97 -11.66 18.02
CA LYS A 163 19.95 -10.56 17.91
C LYS A 163 19.47 -9.49 16.93
N GLY A 164 19.52 -8.23 17.34
CA GLY A 164 19.11 -7.09 16.53
C GLY A 164 18.71 -5.89 17.38
N GLU A 165 18.39 -4.80 16.70
CA GLU A 165 18.03 -3.53 17.33
C GLU A 165 16.53 -3.27 17.23
N TRP A 166 15.93 -2.90 18.35
CA TRP A 166 14.54 -2.45 18.36
C TRP A 166 14.41 -1.10 17.67
N ARG A 167 13.39 -0.96 16.83
CA ARG A 167 13.03 0.32 16.22
C ARG A 167 11.91 0.98 17.03
N ASP A 168 11.86 2.31 16.97
CA ASP A 168 10.73 3.10 17.50
C ASP A 168 9.60 3.15 16.45
N PHE A 169 9.15 1.96 16.08
CA PHE A 169 8.06 1.75 15.14
C PHE A 169 7.18 0.60 15.60
N PHE A 170 5.89 0.86 15.62
CA PHE A 170 4.88 -0.03 16.16
C PHE A 170 3.73 -0.20 15.17
N GLN A 171 3.22 -1.42 15.06
CA GLN A 171 1.96 -1.71 14.39
C GLN A 171 0.91 -2.01 15.45
N VAL A 172 -0.20 -1.29 15.40
CA VAL A 172 -1.34 -1.49 16.29
C VAL A 172 -2.53 -1.87 15.44
N GLY A 173 -3.09 -3.05 15.67
CA GLY A 173 -4.24 -3.54 14.93
C GLY A 173 -5.21 -4.29 15.82
N GLU A 174 -6.31 -4.73 15.24
CA GLU A 174 -7.25 -5.63 15.87
C GLU A 174 -7.28 -6.94 15.10
N GLU A 175 -7.21 -8.06 15.83
CA GLU A 175 -7.29 -9.40 15.28
C GLU A 175 -8.17 -10.25 16.19
N ASN A 176 -9.26 -10.78 15.64
CA ASN A 176 -10.24 -11.59 16.38
C ASN A 176 -10.77 -10.92 17.68
N GLY A 177 -11.10 -9.62 17.62
CA GLY A 177 -11.58 -8.85 18.77
C GLY A 177 -10.50 -8.48 19.79
N ARG A 178 -9.22 -8.76 19.51
CA ARG A 178 -8.10 -8.45 20.40
C ARG A 178 -7.18 -7.43 19.77
N VAL A 179 -6.78 -6.44 20.57
CA VAL A 179 -5.75 -5.47 20.17
C VAL A 179 -4.40 -6.17 20.09
N GLN A 180 -3.77 -6.11 18.93
CA GLN A 180 -2.43 -6.63 18.65
C GLN A 180 -1.45 -5.47 18.55
N ILE A 181 -0.37 -5.54 19.32
CA ILE A 181 0.72 -4.57 19.27
C ILE A 181 1.98 -5.30 18.84
N ARG A 182 2.57 -4.85 17.73
CA ARG A 182 3.79 -5.42 17.17
C ARG A 182 4.86 -4.36 17.14
N ARG A 183 5.97 -4.59 17.83
CA ARG A 183 7.16 -3.74 17.76
C ARG A 183 8.11 -4.28 16.70
N VAL A 184 8.68 -3.40 15.88
CA VAL A 184 9.62 -3.80 14.83
C VAL A 184 11.04 -3.91 15.37
N LYS A 185 11.72 -5.00 15.00
CA LYS A 185 13.14 -5.24 15.32
C LYS A 185 13.92 -5.40 14.02
N ALA A 186 14.95 -4.59 13.83
CA ALA A 186 15.91 -4.77 12.75
C ALA A 186 16.90 -5.85 13.17
N LEU A 187 16.80 -7.02 12.53
CA LEU A 187 17.69 -8.15 12.83
C LEU A 187 19.07 -7.88 12.26
N SER A 188 20.11 -8.22 13.04
CA SER A 188 21.47 -8.24 12.51
C SER A 188 21.56 -9.30 11.41
N PRO A 189 22.18 -9.00 10.27
CA PRO A 189 22.43 -10.00 9.24
C PRO A 189 23.13 -11.20 9.86
N LYS A 190 22.62 -12.41 9.60
CA LYS A 190 23.33 -13.61 9.99
C LYS A 190 24.47 -13.80 9.01
N PRO A 191 25.71 -14.09 9.47
CA PRO A 191 26.77 -14.48 8.57
C PRO A 191 26.29 -15.73 7.83
N TYR A 192 26.22 -15.62 6.51
CA TYR A 192 25.82 -16.69 5.62
C TYR A 192 26.96 -16.90 4.64
N THR A 193 27.52 -18.11 4.63
CA THR A 193 28.48 -18.52 3.63
C THR A 193 27.72 -19.28 2.56
N PRO A 194 27.58 -18.74 1.33
CA PRO A 194 26.89 -19.43 0.27
C PRO A 194 27.63 -20.72 -0.11
N ARG A 195 26.88 -21.79 -0.37
CA ARG A 195 27.45 -23.07 -0.84
C ARG A 195 27.86 -23.05 -2.32
N THR A 196 27.37 -22.06 -3.06
CA THR A 196 27.65 -21.88 -4.50
C THR A 196 27.83 -20.40 -4.78
N GLU A 197 28.75 -20.06 -5.68
CA GLU A 197 29.00 -18.67 -6.07
C GLU A 197 27.79 -18.06 -6.78
N ARG A 198 27.17 -18.83 -7.68
CA ARG A 198 26.01 -18.40 -8.49
C ARG A 198 24.96 -19.49 -8.53
N LEU A 199 23.71 -19.05 -8.60
CA LEU A 199 22.52 -19.86 -8.82
C LEU A 199 21.56 -18.99 -9.63
N ALA A 200 21.30 -19.36 -10.87
CA ALA A 200 20.27 -18.68 -11.65
C ALA A 200 18.90 -19.23 -11.24
N VAL A 201 17.95 -18.32 -10.98
CA VAL A 201 16.59 -18.65 -10.54
C VAL A 201 15.60 -18.02 -11.51
N ASP A 202 14.74 -18.85 -12.09
CA ASP A 202 13.60 -18.43 -12.91
C ASP A 202 12.29 -18.62 -12.13
N ILE A 203 11.33 -17.73 -12.34
CA ILE A 203 10.03 -17.73 -11.66
C ILE A 203 8.94 -17.86 -12.71
N GLY A 204 8.32 -19.02 -12.78
CA GLY A 204 7.32 -19.35 -13.80
C GLY A 204 5.99 -19.80 -13.22
N LEU A 205 4.90 -19.69 -13.99
CA LEU A 205 3.55 -20.04 -13.53
C LEU A 205 3.39 -21.52 -13.15
N SER A 206 4.13 -22.42 -13.80
CA SER A 206 3.98 -23.87 -13.60
C SER A 206 4.98 -24.48 -12.61
N PRO A 207 6.29 -24.22 -12.69
CA PRO A 207 7.24 -24.72 -11.71
C PRO A 207 7.39 -23.81 -10.48
N LEU A 208 6.75 -22.63 -10.44
CA LEU A 208 6.93 -21.54 -9.46
C LEU A 208 8.35 -20.99 -9.38
N ILE A 209 9.34 -21.83 -9.09
CA ILE A 209 10.76 -21.51 -9.00
C ILE A 209 11.52 -22.63 -9.72
N ALA A 210 12.36 -22.26 -10.69
CA ALA A 210 13.27 -23.15 -11.38
C ALA A 210 14.73 -22.70 -11.21
N THR A 211 15.69 -23.62 -11.14
CA THR A 211 17.12 -23.29 -11.11
C THR A 211 17.80 -23.64 -12.43
N ASP A 212 18.95 -23.04 -12.71
CA ASP A 212 19.86 -23.43 -13.81
C ASP A 212 20.41 -24.86 -13.69
N ARG A 213 20.17 -25.51 -12.56
CA ARG A 213 20.51 -26.93 -12.30
C ARG A 213 19.37 -27.89 -12.65
N GLY A 214 18.24 -27.37 -13.12
CA GLY A 214 17.05 -28.16 -13.45
C GLY A 214 16.14 -28.46 -12.25
N ASP A 215 16.37 -27.85 -11.09
CA ASP A 215 15.47 -28.00 -9.95
C ASP A 215 14.15 -27.28 -10.25
N LEU A 216 13.00 -27.94 -10.09
CA LEU A 216 11.67 -27.35 -10.25
C LEU A 216 10.97 -27.28 -8.89
N LEU A 217 11.30 -26.27 -8.09
CA LEU A 217 10.95 -26.21 -6.67
C LEU A 217 9.45 -26.04 -6.39
N GLY A 218 8.63 -25.61 -7.34
CA GLY A 218 7.16 -25.62 -7.19
C GLY A 218 6.51 -26.96 -7.48
N ARG A 219 7.24 -27.93 -8.05
CA ARG A 219 6.78 -29.32 -8.23
C ARG A 219 7.62 -30.25 -7.34
N GLY A 220 7.01 -30.76 -6.28
CA GLY A 220 7.71 -31.64 -5.35
C GLY A 220 8.62 -30.91 -4.36
N PHE A 221 8.35 -29.63 -4.06
CA PHE A 221 9.01 -28.83 -3.03
C PHE A 221 9.29 -29.60 -1.74
N LEU A 222 8.30 -30.38 -1.29
CA LEU A 222 8.38 -31.15 -0.04
C LEU A 222 9.51 -32.17 -0.04
N ARG A 223 9.98 -32.63 -1.21
CA ARG A 223 11.13 -33.54 -1.32
C ARG A 223 12.46 -32.85 -1.02
N PHE A 224 12.52 -31.53 -1.15
CA PHE A 224 13.70 -30.71 -0.85
C PHE A 224 13.73 -30.25 0.61
N LEU A 225 12.63 -30.41 1.35
CA LEU A 225 12.63 -30.17 2.79
C LEU A 225 13.30 -31.35 3.49
N PRO A 226 14.31 -31.13 4.35
CA PRO A 226 14.80 -32.20 5.20
C PRO A 226 13.65 -32.72 6.07
N PRO A 227 13.60 -34.04 6.37
CA PRO A 227 12.61 -34.58 7.28
C PRO A 227 12.67 -33.78 8.59
N THR A 228 11.54 -33.20 8.95
CA THR A 228 11.40 -32.43 10.18
C THR A 228 11.87 -33.29 11.35
N ILE A 229 12.83 -32.78 12.13
CA ILE A 229 13.20 -33.35 13.43
C ILE A 229 11.89 -33.57 14.21
N PRO A 230 11.60 -34.78 14.70
CA PRO A 230 10.38 -35.04 15.43
C PRO A 230 10.31 -34.08 16.61
N ARG A 231 9.18 -33.36 16.72
CA ARG A 231 8.86 -32.60 17.93
C ARG A 231 8.91 -33.58 19.09
N SER A 232 9.85 -33.41 20.01
CA SER A 232 9.77 -34.03 21.33
C SER A 232 8.40 -33.64 21.91
N LYS A 233 7.51 -34.63 22.01
CA LYS A 233 6.25 -34.53 22.73
C LYS A 233 6.53 -34.48 24.24
N PRO A 234 5.57 -33.97 25.03
CA PRO A 234 5.70 -32.87 25.98
C PRO A 234 6.61 -33.12 27.17
#